data_AF-A0A5B9DBL9-F1
#
_entry.id   AF-A0A5B9DBL9-F1
#
_cell.length_a   1.000
_cell.length_b   1.000
_cell.length_c   1.000
_cell.angle_alpha   90.00
_cell.angle_beta   90.00
_cell.angle_gamma   90.00
#
_symmetry.space_group_name_H-M   'P 1'
#
loop_
_entity.id
_entity.type
_entity.pdbx_description
1 polymer ?
#
loop_
_entity_poly.entity_id
_entity_poly.type
_entity_poly.pdbx_seq_one_letter_code
_entity_poly.pdbx_strand_id
1 'polypeptide(L)' 'MPTTIQIKKTTLTKLKKLKEEKNVNSYDEVIEALIQNELNLPKSLLGFMKHGTSSFTRDIEDKDHEL' A
#
# COMPACT_ATOMS: atom_id res chain seq x y z
N MET A 1 1.66 11.66 2.37
CA MET A 1 0.19 11.85 2.36
C MET A 1 -0.42 10.52 2.75
N PRO A 2 -1.40 10.47 3.66
CA PRO A 2 -2.04 9.22 4.03
C PRO A 2 -2.94 8.73 2.88
N THR A 3 -2.82 7.45 2.53
CA THR A 3 -3.70 6.79 1.57
C THR A 3 -4.65 5.86 2.33
N THR A 4 -5.93 5.92 2.00
CA THR A 4 -6.93 5.06 2.63
C THR A 4 -7.06 3.76 1.85
N ILE A 5 -6.90 2.63 2.52
CA ILE A 5 -7.21 1.30 1.98
C ILE A 5 -8.42 0.72 2.71
N GLN A 6 -9.31 0.06 1.97
CA GLN A 6 -10.42 -0.66 2.57
C GLN A 6 -10.00 -2.10 2.86
N ILE A 7 -10.12 -2.53 4.13
CA ILE A 7 -9.78 -3.88 4.55
C ILE A 7 -10.92 -4.52 5.34
N LYS A 8 -10.99 -5.85 5.31
CA LYS A 8 -11.94 -6.61 6.13
C LYS A 8 -11.63 -6.44 7.62
N LYS A 9 -12.67 -6.43 8.46
CA LYS A 9 -12.53 -6.37 9.93
C LYS A 9 -11.63 -7.49 10.47
N THR A 10 -11.71 -8.69 9.89
CA THR A 10 -10.87 -9.83 10.26
C THR A 10 -9.38 -9.57 10.02
N THR A 11 -9.03 -8.87 8.93
CA THR A 11 -7.66 -8.46 8.61
C THR A 11 -7.16 -7.39 9.59
N LEU A 12 -8.01 -6.43 9.96
CA LEU A 12 -7.67 -5.40 10.96
C LEU A 12 -7.32 -6.03 12.32
N THR A 13 -8.07 -7.05 12.76
CA THR A 13 -7.77 -7.77 14.01
C THR A 13 -6.39 -8.45 13.95
N LYS A 14 -6.04 -9.05 12.81
CA LYS A 14 -4.71 -9.67 12.61
C LYS A 14 -3.60 -8.61 12.63
N LEU A 15 -3.80 -7.49 11.95
CA LEU A 15 -2.85 -6.36 11.95
C LEU A 15 -2.64 -5.79 13.36
N LYS A 16 -3.69 -5.70 14.17
CA LYS A 16 -3.58 -5.24 15.56
C LYS A 16 -2.72 -6.18 16.41
N LYS A 17 -2.93 -7.50 16.30
CA LYS A 17 -2.07 -8.48 16.98
C LYS A 17 -0.62 -8.36 16.53
N LEU A 18 -0.39 -8.21 15.23
CA LEU A 18 0.96 -8.08 14.69
C LEU A 18 1.65 -6.77 15.15
N LYS A 19 0.86 -5.70 15.33
CA LYS A 19 1.32 -4.43 15.89
C LYS A 19 1.84 -4.61 17.32
N GLU A 20 1.08 -5.34 18.14
CA GLU A 20 1.45 -5.65 19.53
C GLU A 20 2.71 -6.52 19.60
N GLU A 21 2.82 -7.56 18.75
CA GLU A 21 4.00 -8.44 18.72
C GLU A 21 5.27 -7.73 18.23
N LYS A 22 5.16 -6.88 17.19
CA LYS A 22 6.31 -6.16 16.64
C LYS A 22 6.66 -4.89 17.41
N ASN A 23 5.85 -4.48 18.38
CA ASN A 23 6.03 -3.26 19.18
C ASN A 23 6.22 -2.00 18.30
N VAL A 24 5.41 -1.90 17.25
CA VAL A 24 5.47 -0.79 16.27
C VAL A 24 4.34 0.22 16.52
N ASN A 25 4.60 1.47 16.16
CA ASN A 25 3.74 2.60 16.53
C ASN A 25 2.57 2.78 15.56
N SER A 26 2.72 2.37 14.30
CA SER A 26 1.71 2.54 13.25
C SER A 26 1.37 1.23 12.53
N TYR A 27 0.18 1.17 11.91
CA TYR A 27 -0.14 0.06 11.00
C TYR A 27 0.68 0.10 9.73
N ASP A 28 1.22 1.27 9.36
CA ASP A 28 2.09 1.44 8.21
C ASP A 28 3.41 0.69 8.42
N GLU A 29 4.02 0.85 9.61
CA GLU A 29 5.22 0.11 10.02
C GLU A 29 4.98 -1.41 10.06
N VAL A 30 3.76 -1.85 10.44
CA VAL A 30 3.37 -3.27 10.39
C VAL A 30 3.38 -3.77 8.95
N ILE A 31 2.77 -3.01 8.03
CA ILE A 31 2.66 -3.37 6.62
C ILE A 31 4.05 -3.36 5.97
N GLU A 32 4.88 -2.36 6.23
CA GLU A 32 6.27 -2.30 5.75
C GLU A 32 7.09 -3.48 6.24
N ALA A 33 6.99 -3.84 7.52
CA ALA A 33 7.70 -4.99 8.06
C ALA A 33 7.23 -6.31 7.41
N LEU A 34 5.94 -6.46 7.10
CA LEU A 34 5.43 -7.62 6.38
C LEU A 34 5.98 -7.68 4.95
N ILE A 35 5.96 -6.55 4.25
CA ILE A 35 6.48 -6.41 2.87
C ILE A 35 7.99 -6.73 2.84
N GLN A 36 8.77 -6.21 3.79
CA GLN A 36 10.20 -6.48 3.87
C GLN A 36 10.52 -7.95 4.15
N ASN A 37 9.76 -8.61 5.04
CA ASN A 37 9.95 -10.03 5.34
C ASN A 37 9.63 -10.93 4.14
N GLU A 38 8.54 -10.65 3.43
CA GLU A 38 8.08 -11.50 2.32
C GLU A 38 8.96 -11.35 1.07
N LEU A 39 9.38 -10.12 0.77
CA LEU A 39 10.08 -9.79 -0.47
C LEU A 39 11.61 -9.71 -0.31
N ASN A 40 12.16 -9.97 0.89
CA ASN A 40 13.58 -9.76 1.22
C ASN A 40 14.10 -8.40 0.73
N LEU A 41 13.23 -7.37 0.79
CA LEU A 41 13.54 -6.08 0.21
C LEU A 41 14.55 -5.34 1.10
N PRO A 42 15.63 -4.77 0.52
CA PRO A 42 16.52 -3.90 1.27
C PRO A 42 15.74 -2.68 1.80
N LYS A 43 16.20 -2.11 2.91
CA LYS A 43 15.61 -0.93 3.60
C LYS A 43 15.31 0.28 2.70
N SER A 44 15.75 0.29 1.44
CA SER A 44 15.47 1.33 0.45
C SER A 44 14.84 0.73 -0.81
N LEU A 45 13.57 1.08 -1.03
CA LEU A 45 12.81 0.77 -2.26
C LEU A 45 12.94 1.84 -3.35
N LEU A 46 13.71 2.91 -3.10
CA LEU A 46 13.85 4.08 -3.97
C LEU A 46 14.47 3.77 -5.35
N GLY A 47 14.92 2.53 -5.58
CA GLY A 47 15.39 2.05 -6.89
C GLY A 47 14.57 0.91 -7.50
N PHE A 48 13.72 0.21 -6.71
CA PHE A 48 13.03 -1.00 -7.17
C PHE A 48 11.69 -0.68 -7.85
N MET A 49 10.99 0.36 -7.40
CA MET A 49 9.70 0.77 -8.00
C MET A 49 9.83 1.64 -9.26
N LYS A 50 11.04 1.95 -9.73
CA LYS A 50 11.24 2.77 -10.94
C LYS A 50 10.79 2.06 -12.24
N HIS A 51 10.50 0.76 -12.17
CA HIS A 51 9.99 -0.03 -13.30
C HIS A 51 8.46 -0.22 -13.34
N GLY A 52 7.70 0.38 -12.41
CA GLY A 52 6.26 0.12 -12.27
C GLY A 52 5.32 1.28 -12.61
N THR A 53 5.82 2.45 -13.01
CA THR A 53 4.94 3.56 -13.42
C THR A 53 4.42 3.30 -14.84
N SER A 54 3.39 2.46 -14.95
CA SER A 54 2.49 2.52 -16.10
C SER A 54 1.93 3.93 -16.17
N SER A 55 2.24 4.63 -17.26
CA SER A 55 1.67 5.92 -17.61
C SER A 55 0.14 5.85 -17.53
N PHE A 56 -0.47 6.74 -16.76
CA PHE A 56 -1.91 6.91 -16.73
C PHE A 56 -2.40 7.28 -18.14
N THR A 57 -3.01 6.34 -18.84
CA THR A 57 -3.81 6.62 -20.04
C THR A 57 -5.16 7.13 -19.59
N ARG A 58 -5.40 8.42 -19.85
CA ARG A 58 -6.70 9.05 -19.69
C ARG A 58 -7.64 8.45 -20.75
N ASP A 59 -8.54 7.56 -20.34
CA ASP A 59 -9.59 7.07 -21.24
C ASP A 59 -10.46 8.25 -21.71
N ILE A 60 -10.73 8.28 -23.01
CA ILE A 60 -11.33 9.39 -23.76
C ILE A 60 -12.87 9.42 -23.60
N GLU A 61 -13.42 8.77 -22.58
CA GLU A 61 -14.87 8.59 -22.39
C GLU A 61 -15.57 9.72 -21.62
N ASP A 62 -14.91 10.84 -21.34
CA ASP A 62 -15.58 12.09 -20.89
C ASP A 62 -16.05 12.94 -22.09
N LYS A 63 -16.69 12.32 -23.08
CA LYS A 63 -17.13 12.98 -24.31
C LYS A 63 -18.62 12.86 -24.62
N ASP A 64 -19.48 12.59 -23.62
CA ASP A 64 -20.94 12.49 -23.85
C ASP A 64 -21.81 13.21 -22.82
N HIS A 65 -21.34 14.29 -22.19
CA HIS A 65 -22.22 15.18 -21.42
C HIS A 65 -21.90 16.65 -21.68
N GLU A 66 -22.54 17.22 -22.71
CA GLU A 66 -23.22 18.53 -22.71
C GLU A 66 -23.61 18.90 -24.15
N LEU A 67 -24.83 18.55 -24.55
CA LEU A 67 -25.65 19.28 -25.53
C LEU A 67 -26.91 19.75 -24.82
#